data_AF-A0A958BLR8-F1
#
_entry.id   AF-A0A958BLR8-F1
#
_cell.length_a   1.000
_cell.length_b   1.000
_cell.length_c   1.000
_cell.angle_alpha   90.00
_cell.angle_beta   90.00
_cell.angle_gamma   90.00
#
_symmetry.space_group_name_H-M   'P 1'
#
loop_
_entity.id
_entity.type
_entity.pdbx_description
1 polymer ?
#
loop_
_entity_poly.entity_id
_entity_poly.type
_entity_poly.pdbx_seq_one_letter_code
_entity_poly.pdbx_strand_id
1 'polypeptide(L)'
;METTLRAQKKNPVWLENLLKWTRALRPESFGATVVPVTLGSLLALGGVDVEWGLVPFILLSALALHAGTNLVNDYYDYDLGVDNEFSLGGSGMLVSGELTAKQIARAAIVAFGLAAYLGVPLIILRGWPIVMLGLVGIAGGALYTAKPVQYKYWGAGDILVFILMGPLMVG
;
A
#
# COMPACT_ATOMS: atom_id res chain seq x y z
N MET A 1 41.99 -28.57 5.57
CA MET A 1 41.66 -28.07 4.20
C MET A 1 40.26 -28.55 3.86
N GLU A 2 39.26 -28.14 4.65
CA GLU A 2 37.85 -28.49 4.50
C GLU A 2 37.02 -27.21 4.71
N THR A 3 37.14 -26.27 3.78
CA THR A 3 36.11 -25.24 3.59
C THR A 3 35.33 -25.67 2.36
N THR A 4 34.52 -26.70 2.54
CA THR A 4 33.48 -27.06 1.59
C THR A 4 32.65 -25.82 1.33
N LEU A 5 32.83 -25.29 0.11
CA LEU A 5 31.94 -24.36 -0.55
C LEU A 5 30.53 -24.91 -0.38
N ARG A 6 29.79 -24.43 0.63
CA ARG A 6 28.35 -24.60 0.70
C ARG A 6 27.84 -23.95 -0.57
N ALA A 7 27.56 -24.76 -1.59
CA ALA A 7 26.83 -24.32 -2.75
C ALA A 7 25.57 -23.63 -2.23
N GLN A 8 25.52 -22.30 -2.32
CA GLN A 8 24.30 -21.57 -2.01
C GLN A 8 23.23 -22.17 -2.92
N LYS A 9 22.32 -22.94 -2.34
CA LYS A 9 21.17 -23.45 -3.07
C LYS A 9 20.42 -22.22 -3.57
N LYS A 10 20.49 -21.97 -4.88
CA LYS A 10 19.67 -20.94 -5.50
C LYS A 10 18.21 -21.25 -5.20
N ASN A 11 17.48 -20.23 -4.78
CA ASN A 11 16.05 -20.36 -4.59
C ASN A 11 15.39 -20.70 -5.93
N PRO A 12 14.27 -21.42 -5.94
CA PRO A 12 13.51 -21.58 -7.16
C PRO A 12 13.00 -20.21 -7.63
N VAL A 13 12.94 -19.99 -8.95
CA VAL A 13 12.60 -18.70 -9.58
C VAL A 13 11.29 -18.11 -9.04
N TRP A 14 10.28 -18.94 -8.76
CA TRP A 14 9.00 -18.48 -8.21
C TRP A 14 9.15 -17.86 -6.82
N LEU A 15 10.07 -18.37 -5.99
CA LEU A 15 10.30 -17.85 -4.65
C LEU A 15 11.06 -16.53 -4.70
N GLU A 16 12.04 -16.42 -5.60
CA GLU A 16 12.74 -15.15 -5.85
C GLU A 16 11.75 -14.07 -6.32
N ASN A 17 10.87 -14.40 -7.25
CA ASN A 17 9.84 -13.48 -7.72
C ASN A 17 8.87 -13.08 -6.59
N LEU A 18 8.45 -14.03 -5.75
CA LEU A 18 7.59 -13.74 -4.61
C LEU A 18 8.28 -12.78 -3.63
N LEU A 19 9.54 -13.02 -3.29
CA LEU A 19 10.30 -12.16 -2.38
C LEU A 19 10.48 -10.74 -2.94
N LYS A 20 10.75 -10.61 -4.24
CA LYS A 20 10.84 -9.31 -4.93
C LYS A 20 9.54 -8.52 -4.80
N TRP A 21 8.41 -9.15 -5.12
CA TRP A 21 7.11 -8.48 -5.03
C TRP A 21 6.68 -8.21 -3.60
N THR A 22 6.97 -9.11 -2.65
CA THR A 22 6.73 -8.85 -1.23
C THR A 22 7.51 -7.63 -0.76
N ARG A 23 8.78 -7.48 -1.13
CA ARG A 23 9.56 -6.27 -0.84
C ARG A 23 8.96 -5.03 -1.50
N ALA A 24 8.57 -5.11 -2.77
CA ALA A 24 7.95 -4.00 -3.50
C ALA A 24 6.65 -3.50 -2.84
N LEU A 25 5.86 -4.40 -2.24
CA LEU A 25 4.60 -4.06 -1.57
C LEU A 25 4.79 -3.45 -0.17
N ARG A 26 5.97 -3.63 0.43
CA ARG A 26 6.37 -3.06 1.74
C ARG A 26 5.41 -3.46 2.88
N PRO A 27 5.22 -4.76 3.15
CA PRO A 27 4.26 -5.27 4.14
C PRO A 27 4.54 -4.76 5.58
N GLU A 28 5.77 -4.38 5.88
CA GLU A 28 6.13 -3.75 7.15
C GLU A 28 5.35 -2.45 7.43
N SER A 29 4.88 -1.76 6.38
CA SER A 29 4.06 -0.55 6.49
C SER A 29 2.56 -0.83 6.71
N PHE A 30 2.10 -2.06 6.46
CA PHE A 30 0.67 -2.39 6.52
C PHE A 30 0.07 -2.32 7.93
N GLY A 31 0.90 -2.30 8.97
CA GLY A 31 0.45 -2.04 10.33
C GLY A 31 -0.35 -0.73 10.45
N ALA A 32 0.02 0.29 9.68
CA ALA A 32 -0.69 1.58 9.63
C ALA A 32 -2.08 1.51 8.97
N THR A 33 -2.46 0.36 8.40
CA THR A 33 -3.81 0.11 7.86
C THR A 33 -4.55 -0.94 8.66
N VAL A 34 -3.89 -2.04 9.03
CA VAL A 34 -4.51 -3.12 9.81
C VAL A 34 -5.01 -2.61 11.16
N VAL A 35 -4.19 -1.81 11.87
CA VAL A 35 -4.54 -1.33 13.21
C VAL A 35 -5.77 -0.42 13.18
N PRO A 36 -5.84 0.64 12.35
CA PRO A 36 -7.02 1.51 12.27
C PRO A 36 -8.29 0.80 11.82
N VAL A 37 -8.23 -0.06 10.79
CA VAL A 37 -9.40 -0.80 10.30
C VAL A 37 -9.94 -1.75 11.38
N THR A 38 -9.05 -2.44 12.09
CA THR A 38 -9.44 -3.32 13.21
C THR A 38 -10.06 -2.51 14.34
N LEU A 39 -9.44 -1.37 14.70
CA LEU A 39 -9.94 -0.49 15.76
C LEU A 39 -11.33 0.09 15.41
N GLY A 40 -11.54 0.58 14.19
CA GLY A 40 -12.84 1.06 13.73
C GLY A 40 -13.91 -0.04 13.80
N SER A 41 -13.56 -1.25 13.36
CA SER A 41 -14.46 -2.42 13.46
C SER A 41 -14.84 -2.76 14.90
N LEU A 42 -13.90 -2.63 15.85
CA LEU A 42 -14.15 -2.87 17.27
C LEU A 42 -14.95 -1.73 17.93
N LEU A 43 -14.66 -0.47 17.62
CA LEU A 43 -15.39 0.68 18.15
C LEU A 43 -16.86 0.68 17.72
N ALA A 44 -17.14 0.20 16.51
CA ALA A 44 -18.50 0.06 16.01
C ALA A 44 -19.37 -0.86 16.89
N LEU A 45 -18.78 -1.85 17.58
CA LEU A 45 -19.50 -2.72 18.53
C LEU A 45 -20.14 -1.96 19.69
N GLY A 46 -19.65 -0.75 20.01
CA GLY A 46 -20.18 0.09 21.08
C GLY A 46 -21.43 0.89 20.72
N GLY A 47 -21.90 0.84 19.47
CA GLY A 47 -23.02 1.70 19.04
C GLY A 47 -23.82 1.24 17.82
N VAL A 48 -23.37 0.23 17.07
CA VAL A 48 -24.08 -0.33 15.90
C VAL A 48 -23.81 -1.83 15.75
N ASP A 49 -24.71 -2.54 15.07
CA ASP A 49 -24.47 -3.94 14.68
C ASP A 49 -23.38 -4.00 13.58
N VAL A 50 -22.27 -4.67 13.90
CA VAL A 50 -21.16 -4.87 12.97
C VAL A 50 -21.45 -6.05 12.05
N GLU A 51 -21.53 -5.78 10.75
CA GLU A 51 -21.56 -6.83 9.74
C GLU A 51 -20.15 -7.38 9.51
N TRP A 52 -19.79 -8.37 10.32
CA TRP A 52 -18.49 -9.04 10.25
C TRP A 52 -18.14 -9.60 8.87
N GLY A 53 -19.15 -9.91 8.04
CA GLY A 53 -18.95 -10.32 6.65
C GLY A 53 -18.31 -9.27 5.76
N LEU A 54 -18.40 -7.98 6.12
CA LEU A 54 -17.82 -6.86 5.35
C LEU A 54 -16.40 -6.50 5.78
N VAL A 55 -16.00 -6.84 7.00
CA VAL A 55 -14.67 -6.52 7.54
C VAL A 55 -13.53 -7.04 6.65
N PRO A 56 -13.57 -8.28 6.10
CA PRO A 56 -12.55 -8.74 5.16
C PRO A 56 -12.46 -7.88 3.89
N PHE A 57 -13.58 -7.40 3.35
CA PHE A 57 -13.60 -6.55 2.16
C PHE A 57 -13.00 -5.17 2.45
N ILE A 58 -13.31 -4.58 3.62
CA ILE A 58 -12.72 -3.32 4.07
C ILE A 58 -11.20 -3.48 4.19
N LEU A 59 -10.76 -4.51 4.91
CA LEU A 59 -9.34 -4.73 5.16
C LEU A 59 -8.57 -5.00 3.86
N LEU A 60 -9.07 -5.88 2.99
CA LEU A 60 -8.40 -6.21 1.73
C LEU A 60 -8.40 -5.03 0.75
N SER A 61 -9.49 -4.26 0.69
CA SER A 61 -9.55 -3.03 -0.12
C SER A 61 -8.53 -2.00 0.39
N ALA A 62 -8.47 -1.76 1.70
CA ALA A 62 -7.53 -0.82 2.30
C ALA A 62 -6.06 -1.25 2.12
N LEU A 63 -5.75 -2.54 2.28
CA LEU A 63 -4.41 -3.08 2.02
C LEU A 63 -4.01 -2.97 0.55
N ALA A 64 -4.93 -3.23 -0.38
CA ALA A 64 -4.67 -3.04 -1.81
C ALA A 64 -4.42 -1.55 -2.15
N LEU A 65 -5.16 -0.64 -1.53
CA LEU A 65 -4.95 0.81 -1.66
C LEU A 65 -3.58 1.23 -1.11
N HIS A 66 -3.19 0.71 0.07
CA HIS A 66 -1.89 0.99 0.67
C HIS A 66 -0.76 0.46 -0.22
N ALA A 67 -0.87 -0.79 -0.68
CA ALA A 67 0.07 -1.37 -1.63
C ALA A 67 0.24 -0.52 -2.90
N GLY A 68 -0.88 -0.05 -3.48
CA GLY A 68 -0.85 0.86 -4.63
C GLY A 68 -0.09 2.15 -4.32
N THR A 69 -0.37 2.76 -3.17
CA THR A 69 0.34 3.96 -2.68
C THR A 69 1.85 3.72 -2.52
N ASN A 70 2.26 2.60 -1.92
CA ASN A 70 3.67 2.25 -1.77
C ASN A 70 4.38 2.10 -3.12
N LEU A 71 3.74 1.45 -4.09
CA LEU A 71 4.29 1.28 -5.43
C LEU A 71 4.40 2.62 -6.20
N VAL A 72 3.40 3.50 -6.06
CA VAL A 72 3.46 4.86 -6.62
C VAL A 72 4.60 5.66 -5.98
N ASN A 73 4.76 5.55 -4.67
CA ASN A 73 5.84 6.22 -3.94
C ASN A 73 7.20 5.79 -4.46
N ASP A 74 7.45 4.49 -4.50
CA ASP A 74 8.71 3.95 -5.01
C ASP A 74 8.96 4.38 -6.46
N TYR A 75 7.93 4.41 -7.32
CA TYR A 75 8.06 4.87 -8.69
C TYR A 75 8.50 6.34 -8.78
N TYR A 76 7.83 7.24 -8.07
CA TYR A 76 8.13 8.67 -8.13
C TYR A 76 9.39 9.05 -7.35
N ASP A 77 9.65 8.42 -6.20
CA ASP A 77 10.91 8.61 -5.46
C ASP A 77 12.11 8.20 -6.33
N TYR A 78 11.98 7.12 -7.12
CA TYR A 78 12.99 6.74 -8.12
C TYR A 78 13.08 7.73 -9.29
N ASP A 79 11.96 8.12 -9.90
CA ASP A 79 11.93 9.06 -11.05
C ASP A 79 12.52 10.43 -10.71
N LEU A 80 12.34 10.88 -9.46
CA LEU A 80 12.87 12.15 -8.94
C LEU A 80 14.33 12.04 -8.45
N GLY A 81 14.91 10.84 -8.42
CA GLY A 81 16.24 10.61 -7.87
C GLY A 81 16.35 10.74 -6.35
N VAL A 82 15.22 10.65 -5.64
CA VAL A 82 15.17 10.63 -4.17
C VAL A 82 15.70 9.29 -3.65
N ASP A 83 15.30 8.19 -4.28
CA ASP A 83 15.79 6.86 -3.96
C ASP A 83 17.12 6.57 -4.67
N ASN A 84 18.13 6.17 -3.88
CA ASN A 84 19.47 5.80 -4.35
C ASN A 84 20.01 4.59 -3.57
N GLU A 85 21.20 4.13 -3.92
CA GLU A 85 21.84 2.94 -3.34
C GLU A 85 22.13 3.03 -1.83
N PHE A 86 22.10 4.23 -1.25
CA PHE A 86 22.27 4.49 0.17
C PHE A 86 20.94 4.78 0.89
N SER A 87 19.82 4.85 0.17
CA SER A 87 18.51 5.08 0.76
C SER A 87 18.13 3.94 1.69
N LEU A 88 17.76 4.27 2.93
CA LEU A 88 17.23 3.33 3.92
C LEU A 88 15.70 3.13 3.80
N GLY A 89 15.04 3.92 2.95
CA GLY A 89 13.60 3.86 2.66
C GLY A 89 13.29 3.32 1.25
N GLY A 90 12.00 3.18 0.93
CA GLY A 90 11.54 2.56 -0.32
C GLY A 90 11.73 1.04 -0.33
N SER A 91 11.28 0.33 -1.37
CA SER A 91 11.54 -1.12 -1.49
C SER A 91 12.93 -1.44 -2.03
N GLY A 92 13.63 -0.46 -2.61
CA GLY A 92 14.92 -0.64 -3.28
C GLY A 92 14.87 -1.41 -4.61
N MET A 93 13.70 -1.92 -5.04
CA MET A 93 13.59 -2.80 -6.22
C MET A 93 13.84 -2.10 -7.55
N LEU A 94 13.55 -0.80 -7.65
CA LEU A 94 13.88 0.01 -8.83
C LEU A 94 15.36 0.41 -8.85
N VAL A 95 15.91 0.79 -7.69
CA VAL A 95 17.32 1.14 -7.52
C VAL A 95 18.22 -0.06 -7.84
N SER A 96 17.87 -1.26 -7.38
CA SER A 96 18.62 -2.48 -7.66
C SER A 96 18.42 -3.02 -9.09
N GLY A 97 17.45 -2.49 -9.83
CA GLY A 97 17.07 -2.98 -11.16
C GLY A 97 16.36 -4.34 -11.18
N GLU A 98 15.97 -4.86 -10.01
CA GLU A 98 15.25 -6.15 -9.91
C GLU A 98 13.82 -6.07 -10.46
N LEU A 99 13.22 -4.88 -10.44
CA LEU A 99 11.96 -4.55 -11.11
C LEU A 99 12.13 -3.29 -11.95
N THR A 100 11.42 -3.20 -13.07
CA THR A 100 11.40 -2.01 -13.92
C THR A 100 10.33 -1.02 -13.50
N ALA A 101 10.55 0.27 -13.79
CA ALA A 101 9.56 1.34 -13.54
C ALA A 101 8.18 1.00 -14.15
N LYS A 102 8.16 0.40 -15.35
CA LYS A 102 6.93 -0.05 -16.02
C LYS A 102 6.22 -1.19 -15.28
N GLN A 103 6.96 -2.11 -14.65
CA GLN A 103 6.36 -3.18 -13.84
C GLN A 103 5.74 -2.61 -12.58
N ILE A 104 6.42 -1.72 -11.87
CA ILE A 104 5.91 -1.06 -10.66
C ILE A 104 4.67 -0.23 -10.98
N ALA A 105 4.69 0.60 -12.03
CA ALA A 105 3.55 1.41 -12.43
C ALA A 105 2.31 0.55 -12.78
N ARG A 106 2.51 -0.56 -13.49
CA ARG A 106 1.42 -1.51 -13.78
C ARG A 106 0.89 -2.18 -12.52
N ALA A 107 1.77 -2.58 -11.60
CA ALA A 107 1.36 -3.17 -10.33
C ALA A 107 0.55 -2.18 -9.47
N ALA A 108 0.93 -0.89 -9.46
CA ALA A 108 0.17 0.15 -8.77
C ALA A 108 -1.26 0.29 -9.34
N ILE A 109 -1.40 0.33 -10.66
CA ILE A 109 -2.72 0.38 -11.33
C ILE A 109 -3.57 -0.84 -10.97
N VAL A 110 -2.97 -2.04 -10.99
CA VAL A 110 -3.66 -3.27 -10.61
C VAL A 110 -4.08 -3.23 -9.14
N ALA A 111 -3.23 -2.73 -8.24
CA ALA A 111 -3.54 -2.63 -6.81
C ALA A 111 -4.71 -1.66 -6.56
N PHE A 112 -4.73 -0.49 -7.19
CA PHE A 112 -5.87 0.44 -7.09
C PHE A 112 -7.14 -0.13 -7.73
N GLY A 113 -7.03 -0.81 -8.87
CA GLY A 113 -8.16 -1.52 -9.49
C GLY A 113 -8.74 -2.60 -8.59
N LEU A 114 -7.88 -3.36 -7.90
CA LEU A 114 -8.27 -4.36 -6.91
C LEU A 114 -8.95 -3.71 -5.69
N ALA A 115 -8.40 -2.60 -5.19
CA ALA A 115 -9.01 -1.84 -4.09
C ALA A 115 -10.44 -1.39 -4.44
N ALA A 116 -10.62 -0.82 -5.65
CA ALA A 116 -11.92 -0.39 -6.15
C ALA A 116 -12.89 -1.58 -6.32
N TYR A 117 -12.41 -2.69 -6.89
CA TYR A 117 -13.22 -3.92 -7.04
C TYR A 117 -13.70 -4.47 -5.69
N LEU A 118 -12.81 -4.56 -4.70
CA LEU A 118 -13.13 -5.02 -3.36
C LEU A 118 -14.05 -4.05 -2.60
N GLY A 119 -14.09 -2.78 -3.00
CA GLY A 119 -15.01 -1.78 -2.47
C GLY A 119 -16.45 -1.90 -3.01
N VAL A 120 -16.67 -2.61 -4.12
CA VAL A 120 -18.01 -2.71 -4.75
C VAL A 120 -19.08 -3.27 -3.79
N PRO A 121 -18.86 -4.39 -3.06
CA PRO A 121 -19.84 -4.89 -2.09
C PRO A 121 -20.16 -3.87 -0.99
N LEU A 122 -19.17 -3.09 -0.55
CA LEU A 122 -19.34 -2.05 0.46
C LEU A 122 -20.24 -0.91 -0.06
N ILE A 123 -20.05 -0.50 -1.31
CA ILE A 123 -20.86 0.53 -1.96
C ILE A 123 -22.31 0.05 -2.13
N ILE A 124 -22.51 -1.21 -2.53
CA ILE A 124 -23.85 -1.78 -2.71
C ILE A 124 -24.63 -1.79 -1.39
N LEU A 125 -23.97 -2.12 -0.28
CA LEU A 125 -24.62 -2.30 1.03
C LEU A 125 -24.68 -1.02 1.88
N ARG A 126 -23.69 -0.14 1.76
CA ARG A 126 -23.56 1.08 2.60
C ARG A 126 -23.75 2.38 1.82
N GLY A 127 -23.88 2.29 0.49
CA GLY A 127 -24.25 3.40 -0.39
C GLY A 127 -23.07 4.23 -0.88
N TRP A 128 -23.41 5.33 -1.56
CA TRP A 128 -22.46 6.21 -2.24
C TRP A 128 -21.39 6.89 -1.36
N PRO A 129 -21.53 7.10 -0.03
CA PRO A 129 -20.46 7.69 0.78
C PRO A 129 -19.15 6.88 0.74
N ILE A 130 -19.23 5.56 0.57
CA ILE A 130 -18.06 4.69 0.40
C ILE A 130 -17.26 5.05 -0.86
N VAL A 131 -17.94 5.50 -1.92
CA VAL A 131 -17.28 5.97 -3.15
C VAL A 131 -16.42 7.19 -2.84
N MET A 132 -16.92 8.14 -2.05
CA MET A 132 -16.15 9.33 -1.67
C MET A 132 -14.91 8.96 -0.84
N LEU A 133 -15.06 8.06 0.14
CA LEU A 133 -13.92 7.58 0.93
C LEU A 133 -12.88 6.88 0.05
N GLY A 134 -13.32 6.03 -0.88
CA GLY A 134 -12.44 5.37 -1.85
C GLY A 134 -11.71 6.36 -2.77
N LEU A 135 -12.41 7.36 -3.29
CA LEU A 135 -11.81 8.41 -4.14
C LEU A 135 -10.80 9.25 -3.37
N VAL A 136 -11.11 9.64 -2.12
CA VAL A 136 -10.16 10.35 -1.24
C VAL A 136 -8.94 9.49 -0.96
N GLY A 137 -9.12 8.20 -0.69
CA GLY A 137 -8.02 7.26 -0.48
C GLY A 137 -7.12 7.10 -1.72
N ILE A 138 -7.71 6.93 -2.91
CA ILE A 138 -6.96 6.82 -4.17
C ILE A 138 -6.24 8.14 -4.47
N ALA A 139 -6.93 9.28 -4.32
CA ALA A 139 -6.34 10.59 -4.54
C ALA A 139 -5.21 10.87 -3.55
N GLY A 140 -5.38 10.57 -2.27
CA GLY A 140 -4.33 10.65 -1.26
C GLY A 140 -3.14 9.79 -1.67
N GLY A 141 -3.36 8.50 -1.92
CA GLY A 141 -2.31 7.57 -2.31
C GLY A 141 -1.54 7.99 -3.57
N ALA A 142 -2.25 8.42 -4.61
CA ALA A 142 -1.64 8.85 -5.87
C ALA A 142 -0.92 10.20 -5.74
N LEU A 143 -1.57 11.21 -5.14
CA LEU A 143 -1.05 12.58 -5.06
C LEU A 143 0.02 12.75 -3.96
N TYR A 144 0.22 11.74 -3.11
CA TYR A 144 1.23 11.76 -2.05
C TYR A 144 2.63 12.03 -2.62
N THR A 145 2.98 11.37 -3.72
CA THR A 145 4.30 11.50 -4.38
C THR A 145 4.21 11.90 -5.85
N ALA A 146 3.06 11.71 -6.50
CA ALA A 146 2.88 12.07 -7.91
C ALA A 146 2.84 13.58 -8.16
N LYS A 147 3.49 14.01 -9.24
CA LYS A 147 3.38 15.39 -9.75
C LYS A 147 1.93 15.69 -10.15
N PRO A 148 1.45 16.93 -9.95
CA PRO A 148 2.17 18.11 -9.47
C PRO A 148 2.10 18.34 -7.95
N VAL A 149 1.34 17.55 -7.19
CA VAL A 149 1.02 17.86 -5.78
C VAL A 149 2.15 17.43 -4.84
N GLN A 150 2.59 16.16 -4.91
CA GLN A 150 3.73 15.62 -4.16
C GLN A 150 3.77 16.02 -2.68
N TYR A 151 2.62 15.98 -2.00
CA TYR A 151 2.48 16.57 -0.67
C TYR A 151 3.28 15.83 0.42
N LYS A 152 3.85 14.64 0.13
CA LYS A 152 4.90 14.00 0.95
C LYS A 152 6.04 14.96 1.29
N TYR A 153 6.43 15.83 0.36
CA TYR A 153 7.54 16.77 0.53
C TYR A 153 7.11 18.15 1.03
N TRP A 154 5.82 18.34 1.27
CA TRP A 154 5.31 19.52 1.93
C TRP A 154 5.29 19.16 3.41
N GLY A 155 5.82 20.00 4.31
CA GLY A 155 5.94 19.71 5.76
C GLY A 155 4.61 19.41 6.50
N ALA A 156 3.49 19.29 5.78
CA ALA A 156 2.17 18.84 6.23
C ALA A 156 1.84 17.37 5.83
N GLY A 157 2.73 16.65 5.16
CA GLY A 157 2.52 15.27 4.70
C GLY A 157 2.15 14.32 5.83
N ASP A 158 2.82 14.43 6.99
CA ASP A 158 2.54 13.62 8.18
C ASP A 158 1.14 13.85 8.74
N ILE A 159 0.61 15.08 8.67
CA ILE A 159 -0.75 15.41 9.12
C ILE A 159 -1.77 14.77 8.18
N LEU A 160 -1.52 14.81 6.86
CA LEU A 160 -2.42 14.19 5.90
C LEU A 160 -2.39 12.65 6.01
N VAL A 161 -1.21 12.05 6.20
CA VAL A 161 -1.06 10.61 6.47
C VAL A 161 -1.79 10.24 7.77
N PHE A 162 -1.65 11.04 8.83
CA PHE A 162 -2.39 10.84 10.07
C PHE A 162 -3.91 10.89 9.85
N ILE A 163 -4.43 11.86 9.10
CA ILE A 163 -5.87 11.98 8.81
C ILE A 163 -6.38 10.80 7.98
N LEU A 164 -5.66 10.44 6.91
CA LEU A 164 -6.04 9.39 5.97
C LEU A 164 -5.94 8.00 6.59
N MET A 165 -4.92 7.75 7.41
CA MET A 165 -4.68 6.43 8.04
C MET A 165 -5.33 6.31 9.41
N GLY A 166 -5.63 7.42 10.10
CA GLY A 166 -6.26 7.41 11.42
C GLY A 166 -7.78 7.67 11.33
N PRO A 167 -8.25 8.92 11.52
CA PRO A 167 -9.67 9.24 11.55
C PRO A 167 -10.49 8.71 10.36
N LEU A 168 -9.97 8.78 9.13
CA LEU A 168 -10.71 8.34 7.93
C LEU A 168 -10.85 6.81 7.83
N MET A 169 -9.92 6.04 8.41
CA MET A 169 -10.03 4.58 8.46
C MET A 169 -10.89 4.08 9.63
N VAL A 170 -11.06 4.92 10.65
CA VAL A 170 -11.82 4.59 11.86
C VAL A 170 -13.28 5.03 11.76
N GLY A 171 -13.56 6.22 11.20
CA GLY A 171 -14.89 6.82 11.09
C GLY A 171 -15.57 6.56 9.76
#